data_AF-A0A535U1C5-F1
#
_entry.id   AF-A0A535U1C5-F1
#
_cell.length_a   1.000
_cell.length_b   1.000
_cell.length_c   1.000
_cell.angle_alpha   90.00
_cell.angle_beta   90.00
_cell.angle_gamma   90.00
#
_symmetry.space_group_name_H-M   'P 1'
#
loop_
_entity.id
_entity.type
_entity.pdbx_description
1 polymer ?
#
loop_
_entity_poly.entity_id
_entity_poly.type
_entity_poly.pdbx_seq_one_letter_code
_entity_poly.pdbx_strand_id
1 'polypeptide(L)' 'MALETSARPHVLSGEEIVALCRQYTLYEWTAQSTVDPIAVDHARGVYFYTPDGKRYIDFNSQLMSVN' A
#
# COMPACT_ATOMS: atom_id res chain seq x y z
N MET A 1 -17.96 33.60 3.60
CA MET A 1 -18.13 32.21 3.16
C MET A 1 -16.98 31.42 3.78
N ALA A 2 -17.21 30.87 4.97
CA ALA A 2 -16.20 30.07 5.66
C ALA A 2 -16.23 28.65 5.04
N LEU A 3 -15.08 28.16 4.60
CA LEU A 3 -14.94 26.76 4.20
C LEU A 3 -14.82 25.94 5.49
N GLU A 4 -15.91 25.27 5.84
CA GLU A 4 -15.88 24.17 6.80
C GLU A 4 -15.16 22.99 6.15
N THR A 5 -13.88 22.77 6.47
CA THR A 5 -13.21 21.51 6.13
C THR A 5 -13.10 20.64 7.37
N SER A 6 -14.24 20.25 7.93
CA SER A 6 -14.33 19.09 8.83
C SER A 6 -14.41 17.81 7.99
N ALA A 7 -13.41 17.57 7.14
CA ALA A 7 -13.26 16.28 6.47
C ALA A 7 -12.25 15.46 7.26
N ARG A 8 -12.70 14.36 7.88
CA ARG A 8 -11.76 13.33 8.33
C ARG A 8 -10.96 12.88 7.10
N PRO A 9 -9.63 12.68 7.20
CA PRO A 9 -8.87 12.16 6.07
C PRO A 9 -9.54 10.87 5.57
N HIS A 10 -9.82 10.81 4.28
CA HIS A 10 -10.35 9.60 3.65
C HIS A 10 -9.25 8.55 3.67
N VAL A 11 -9.33 7.61 4.60
CA VAL A 11 -8.44 6.45 4.63
C VAL A 11 -8.91 5.47 3.56
N LEU A 12 -8.09 5.22 2.56
CA LEU A 12 -8.39 4.26 1.49
C LEU A 12 -8.32 2.83 2.05
N SER A 13 -9.24 1.99 1.60
CA SER A 13 -9.15 0.55 1.79
C SER A 13 -8.00 -0.06 0.97
N GLY A 14 -7.56 -1.27 1.34
CA GLY A 14 -6.57 -2.01 0.56
C GLY A 14 -7.03 -2.27 -0.88
N GLU A 15 -8.31 -2.55 -1.07
CA GLU A 15 -8.90 -2.78 -2.41
C GLU A 15 -8.86 -1.52 -3.27
N GLU A 16 -9.20 -0.35 -2.70
CA GLU A 16 -9.11 0.93 -3.42
C GLU A 16 -7.67 1.28 -3.78
N ILE A 17 -6.71 1.03 -2.88
CA ILE A 17 -5.28 1.24 -3.16
C ILE A 17 -4.84 0.37 -4.34
N VAL A 18 -5.16 -0.94 -4.31
CA VAL A 18 -4.81 -1.86 -5.40
C VAL A 18 -5.47 -1.45 -6.73
N ALA A 19 -6.76 -1.09 -6.70
CA ALA A 19 -7.48 -0.67 -7.90
C ALA A 19 -6.85 0.58 -8.54
N LEU A 20 -6.54 1.60 -7.73
CA LEU A 20 -5.91 2.83 -8.21
C LEU A 20 -4.50 2.57 -8.74
N CYS A 21 -3.69 1.75 -8.07
CA CYS A 21 -2.36 1.45 -8.58
C CYS A 21 -2.42 0.63 -9.88
N ARG A 22 -3.36 -0.31 -10.04
CA ARG A 22 -3.56 -1.01 -11.33
C ARG A 22 -4.00 -0.08 -12.45
N GLN A 23 -4.71 1.00 -12.13
CA GLN A 23 -5.17 1.98 -13.11
C GLN A 23 -4.08 2.98 -13.51
N TYR A 24 -3.20 3.37 -12.57
CA TYR A 24 -2.31 4.53 -12.74
C TYR A 24 -0.82 4.24 -12.56
N THR A 25 -0.42 3.05 -12.11
CA THR A 25 0.98 2.68 -11.89
C THR A 25 1.41 1.58 -12.84
N LEU A 26 2.58 1.75 -13.48
CA LEU A 26 3.24 0.70 -14.23
C LEU A 26 4.12 -0.12 -13.28
N TYR A 27 3.84 -1.41 -13.18
CA TYR A 27 4.60 -2.32 -12.33
C TYR A 27 5.81 -2.92 -13.04
N GLU A 28 6.89 -3.11 -12.29
CA GLU A 28 8.10 -3.78 -12.73
C GLU A 28 7.99 -5.31 -12.66
N TRP A 29 8.75 -6.00 -13.51
CA TRP A 29 8.93 -7.46 -13.53
C TRP A 29 7.67 -8.34 -13.63
N THR A 30 6.51 -7.74 -13.91
CA THR A 30 5.21 -8.43 -14.00
C THR A 30 4.39 -7.86 -15.16
N ALA A 31 3.61 -8.70 -15.84
CA ALA A 31 2.66 -8.24 -16.85
C ALA A 31 1.52 -7.42 -16.19
N GLN A 32 1.17 -6.27 -16.77
CA GLN A 32 0.18 -5.37 -16.16
C GLN A 32 -1.22 -5.99 -16.03
N SER A 33 -1.58 -6.95 -16.89
CA SER A 33 -2.88 -7.64 -16.83
C SER A 33 -3.00 -8.57 -15.61
N THR A 34 -1.89 -9.08 -15.08
CA THR A 34 -1.87 -10.12 -14.04
C THR A 34 -1.33 -9.64 -12.70
N VAL A 35 -0.88 -8.38 -12.59
CA VAL A 35 -0.29 -7.86 -11.35
C VAL A 35 -1.32 -7.82 -10.21
N ASP A 36 -0.92 -8.33 -9.04
CA ASP A 36 -1.73 -8.33 -7.82
C ASP A 36 -0.88 -7.79 -6.66
N PRO A 37 -0.77 -6.46 -6.52
CA PRO A 37 0.10 -5.81 -5.56
C PRO A 37 -0.46 -5.92 -4.13
N ILE A 38 0.42 -6.05 -3.13
CA ILE A 38 0.03 -5.97 -1.72
C ILE A 38 -0.01 -4.49 -1.31
N ALA A 39 -1.18 -4.00 -0.91
CA ALA A 39 -1.30 -2.68 -0.30
C ALA A 39 -0.62 -2.67 1.09
N VAL A 40 0.38 -1.82 1.28
CA VAL A 40 1.09 -1.65 2.55
C VAL A 40 0.72 -0.31 3.17
N ASP A 41 0.25 -0.33 4.40
CA ASP A 41 -0.11 0.86 5.19
C ASP A 41 1.10 1.43 5.93
N HIS A 42 1.78 0.58 6.70
CA HIS A 42 2.98 0.97 7.44
C HIS A 42 3.94 -0.21 7.66
N ALA A 43 5.16 0.09 8.08
CA ALA A 43 6.17 -0.89 8.47
C ALA A 43 6.82 -0.50 9.80
N ARG A 44 7.22 -1.50 10.59
CA ARG A 44 7.94 -1.30 11.86
C ARG A 44 8.83 -2.50 12.17
N GLY A 45 10.13 -2.24 12.32
CA GLY A 45 11.12 -3.29 12.50
C GLY A 45 11.13 -4.23 11.29
N VAL A 46 11.16 -5.54 11.53
CA VAL A 46 11.15 -6.57 10.48
C VAL A 46 9.74 -6.90 9.95
N TYR A 47 8.75 -6.03 10.16
CA TYR A 47 7.36 -6.28 9.78
C TYR A 47 6.76 -5.15 8.94
N PHE A 48 5.87 -5.51 8.02
CA PHE A 48 4.96 -4.59 7.35
C PHE A 48 3.51 -5.03 7.49
N TYR A 49 2.59 -4.08 7.39
CA TYR A 49 1.18 -4.23 7.71
C TYR A 49 0.33 -3.73 6.56
N THR A 50 -0.70 -4.49 6.20
CA THR A 50 -1.75 -4.05 5.27
C THR A 50 -2.77 -3.15 5.98
N PRO A 51 -3.61 -2.40 5.24
CA PRO A 51 -4.65 -1.53 5.84
C PRO A 51 -5.66 -2.25 6.76
N ASP A 52 -5.91 -3.54 6.54
CA ASP A 52 -6.78 -4.39 7.38
C ASP A 52 -6.03 -5.00 8.59
N GLY A 53 -4.76 -4.66 8.79
CA GLY A 53 -3.96 -5.06 9.94
C GLY A 53 -3.25 -6.41 9.79
N LYS A 54 -3.32 -7.07 8.64
CA LYS A 54 -2.53 -8.29 8.40
C LYS A 54 -1.05 -7.94 8.40
N ARG A 55 -0.29 -8.71 9.18
CA ARG A 55 1.16 -8.51 9.38
C ARG A 55 1.97 -9.54 8.60
N TYR A 56 3.01 -9.07 7.93
CA TYR A 56 4.01 -9.90 7.24
C TYR A 56 5.38 -9.67 7.87
N ILE A 57 6.16 -10.74 7.99
CA ILE A 57 7.58 -10.64 8.33
C ILE A 57 8.38 -10.47 7.04
N ASP A 58 9.27 -9.48 7.03
CA ASP A 58 10.16 -9.19 5.92
C ASP A 58 11.51 -9.88 6.15
N PHE A 59 11.63 -11.11 5.66
CA PHE A 59 12.87 -11.89 5.72
C PHE A 59 13.90 -11.47 4.66
N ASN A 60 13.57 -10.51 3.79
CA ASN A 60 14.43 -10.09 2.68
C ASN A 60 14.93 -8.65 2.81
N SER A 61 14.55 -7.93 3.88
CA SER A 61 14.81 -6.51 4.05
C SER A 61 14.38 -5.68 2.83
N GLN A 62 13.17 -5.94 2.32
CA GLN A 62 12.61 -5.46 1.06
C GLN A 62 13.49 -5.88 -0.13
N LEU A 63 14.16 -4.93 -0.79
CA LEU A 63 15.19 -5.22 -1.78
C LEU A 63 16.57 -5.22 -1.12
N MET A 64 16.70 -5.98 -0.02
CA MET A 64 17.95 -6.14 0.76
C MET A 64 18.58 -4.80 1.18
N SER A 65 17.73 -3.83 1.54
CA SER A 65 18.14 -2.43 1.72
C SER A 65 17.62 -1.78 3.01
N VAL A 66 16.70 -2.43 3.73
CA VAL A 66 16.19 -1.95 5.02
C VAL A 66 17.04 -2.56 6.15
N ASN A 67 18.09 -1.82 6.55
CA ASN A 67 19.14 -2.24 7.51
C ASN A 67 18.96 -1.65 8.90
#